data_AF-A0A7C5M117-F1
#
_entry.id   AF-A0A7C5M117-F1
#
_cell.length_a   1.000
_cell.length_b   1.000
_cell.length_c   1.000
_cell.angle_alpha   90.00
_cell.angle_beta   90.00
_cell.angle_gamma   90.00
#
_symmetry.space_group_name_H-M   'P 1'
#
loop_
_entity.id
_entity.type
_entity.pdbx_description
1 polymer ?
#
loop_
_entity_poly.entity_id
_entity_poly.type
_entity_poly.pdbx_seq_one_letter_code
_entity_poly.pdbx_strand_id
1 'polypeptide(L)'
;MNTPRLRFAVPVWLALSAAIAGAAEFARLDVYPPNVRLETRRDYQRVIAVATRPDGVTVDVTDKVEWKFADPSLVRFENYTVYPAKD
;
A
#
# COMPACT_ATOMS: atom_id res chain seq x y z
N MET A 1 -45.73 54.41 -7.98
CA MET A 1 -45.16 54.01 -6.68
C MET A 1 -44.84 52.52 -6.75
N ASN A 2 -43.59 52.19 -7.08
CA ASN A 2 -43.16 50.82 -7.33
C ASN A 2 -42.09 50.45 -6.30
N THR A 3 -42.39 49.46 -5.47
CA THR A 3 -41.39 48.71 -4.73
C THR A 3 -41.66 47.24 -4.98
N PRO A 4 -40.65 46.48 -5.40
CA PRO A 4 -40.46 45.17 -4.79
C PRO A 4 -39.02 44.90 -4.34
N ARG A 5 -38.97 44.19 -3.22
CA ARG A 5 -37.84 43.86 -2.35
C ARG A 5 -36.84 42.91 -3.02
N LEU A 6 -35.54 43.25 -2.92
CA LEU A 6 -34.42 42.40 -3.33
C LEU A 6 -34.40 41.11 -2.48
N ARG A 7 -34.50 39.96 -3.16
CA ARG A 7 -34.16 38.65 -2.59
C ARG A 7 -32.65 38.46 -2.75
N PHE A 8 -31.90 38.50 -1.65
CA PHE A 8 -30.47 38.19 -1.66
C PHE A 8 -30.28 36.67 -1.69
N ALA A 9 -29.63 36.18 -2.74
CA ALA A 9 -29.23 34.79 -2.91
C ALA A 9 -27.96 34.50 -2.07
N VAL A 10 -27.97 33.37 -1.39
CA VAL A 10 -26.86 32.85 -0.56
C VAL A 10 -25.79 32.25 -1.47
N PRO A 11 -24.51 32.67 -1.42
CA PRO A 11 -23.45 31.93 -2.09
C PRO A 11 -23.00 30.79 -1.15
N VAL A 12 -23.39 29.56 -1.48
CA VAL A 12 -22.82 28.34 -0.89
C VAL A 12 -21.41 28.18 -1.45
N TRP A 13 -20.41 28.52 -0.65
CA TRP A 13 -19.02 28.23 -0.98
C TRP A 13 -18.76 26.74 -0.73
N LEU A 14 -18.42 26.03 -1.80
CA LEU A 14 -17.97 24.65 -1.77
C LEU A 14 -16.61 24.59 -1.05
N ALA A 15 -16.60 24.23 0.23
CA ALA A 15 -15.36 23.90 0.91
C ALA A 15 -14.92 22.50 0.46
N LEU A 16 -13.95 22.46 -0.46
CA LEU A 16 -13.23 21.26 -0.84
C LEU A 16 -12.41 20.81 0.37
N SER A 17 -12.93 19.86 1.15
CA SER A 17 -12.22 19.30 2.29
C SER A 17 -11.07 18.44 1.78
N ALA A 18 -9.84 18.97 1.84
CA ALA A 18 -8.62 18.26 1.49
C ALA A 18 -8.41 17.12 2.49
N ALA A 19 -8.41 15.88 2.00
CA ALA A 19 -7.98 14.74 2.78
C ALA A 19 -6.50 14.91 3.11
N ILE A 20 -6.19 15.26 4.36
CA ILE A 20 -4.84 15.15 4.90
C ILE A 20 -4.60 13.66 5.09
N ALA A 21 -4.19 12.98 4.02
CA ALA A 21 -3.59 11.67 4.13
C ALA A 21 -2.25 11.87 4.83
N GLY A 22 -2.23 11.66 6.15
CA GLY A 22 -0.98 11.54 6.90
C GLY A 22 -0.17 10.43 6.26
N ALA A 23 0.82 10.81 5.45
CA ALA A 23 1.78 9.87 4.91
C ALA A 23 2.42 9.20 6.11
N ALA A 24 2.13 7.93 6.32
CA ALA A 24 2.84 7.15 7.32
C ALA A 24 4.32 7.20 6.92
N GLU A 25 5.10 8.03 7.60
CA GLU A 25 6.54 8.13 7.36
C GLU A 25 7.16 6.84 7.86
N PHE A 26 7.42 5.92 6.94
CA PHE A 26 8.23 4.74 7.21
C PHE A 26 9.69 5.14 6.97
N ALA A 27 10.51 5.02 8.00
CA ALA A 27 11.93 5.35 7.93
C ALA A 27 12.74 4.25 7.22
N ARG A 28 12.28 3.00 7.28
CA ARG A 28 12.92 1.85 6.62
C ARG A 28 11.89 0.80 6.23
N LEU A 29 12.15 0.08 5.14
CA LEU A 29 11.43 -1.11 4.73
C LEU A 29 12.42 -2.26 4.57
N ASP A 30 12.18 -3.35 5.30
CA ASP A 30 12.97 -4.58 5.23
C ASP A 30 12.05 -5.73 4.79
N VAL A 31 12.56 -6.61 3.91
CA VAL A 31 11.81 -7.76 3.37
C VAL A 31 12.53 -9.04 3.74
N TYR A 32 11.77 -10.01 4.26
CA TYR A 32 12.30 -11.27 4.74
C TYR A 32 11.59 -12.48 4.13
N PRO A 33 12.34 -13.53 3.75
CA PRO A 33 13.79 -13.56 3.66
C PRO A 33 14.31 -12.65 2.52
N PRO A 34 15.54 -12.10 2.63
CA PRO A 34 16.11 -11.23 1.60
C PRO A 34 16.46 -11.98 0.31
N ASN A 35 16.66 -13.30 0.41
CA ASN A 35 16.88 -14.18 -0.73
C ASN A 35 15.90 -15.35 -0.62
N VAL A 36 15.15 -15.60 -1.70
CA VAL A 36 14.24 -16.74 -1.83
C VAL A 36 14.88 -17.75 -2.78
N ARG A 37 15.13 -18.97 -2.31
CA ARG A 37 15.63 -20.09 -3.11
C ARG A 37 14.58 -21.19 -3.11
N LEU A 38 14.12 -21.57 -4.30
CA LEU A 38 13.14 -22.63 -4.51
C LEU A 38 13.82 -23.63 -5.46
N GLU A 39 14.21 -24.80 -4.94
CA GLU A 39 15.01 -25.79 -5.69
C GLU A 39 14.15 -26.89 -6.32
N THR A 40 13.00 -27.18 -5.71
CA THR A 40 12.05 -28.19 -6.18
C THR A 40 10.67 -27.58 -6.39
N ARG A 41 9.84 -28.19 -7.25
CA ARG A 41 8.45 -27.75 -7.49
C ARG A 41 7.56 -27.71 -6.25
N ARG A 42 7.94 -28.41 -5.18
CA ARG A 42 7.17 -28.45 -3.92
C ARG A 42 7.66 -27.44 -2.90
N ASP A 43 8.78 -26.78 -3.16
CA ASP A 43 9.26 -25.72 -2.29
C ASP A 43 8.32 -24.52 -2.38
N TYR A 44 8.16 -23.88 -1.24
CA TYR A 44 7.43 -22.63 -1.12
C TYR A 44 8.11 -21.78 -0.07
N GLN A 45 8.12 -20.48 -0.29
CA GLN A 45 8.75 -19.54 0.61
C GLN A 45 7.78 -18.43 0.95
N ARG A 46 7.49 -18.27 2.24
CA ARG A 46 6.76 -17.11 2.73
C ARG A 46 7.69 -15.89 2.75
N VAL A 47 7.16 -14.77 2.30
CA VAL A 47 7.79 -13.45 2.37
C VAL A 47 6.96 -12.53 3.26
N ILE A 48 7.65 -11.71 4.03
CA ILE A 48 7.05 -10.68 4.87
C ILE A 48 7.79 -9.36 4.64
N ALA A 49 7.06 -8.26 4.73
CA ALA A 49 7.62 -6.92 4.65
C ALA A 49 7.39 -6.22 5.99
N VAL A 50 8.47 -5.75 6.60
CA VAL A 50 8.46 -5.07 7.89
C VAL A 50 8.95 -3.65 7.66
N ALA A 51 8.13 -2.67 8.04
CA ALA A 51 8.54 -1.28 7.99
C ALA A 51 8.89 -0.79 9.40
N THR A 52 10.00 -0.07 9.50
CA THR A 52 10.41 0.61 10.73
C THR A 52 10.03 2.08 10.64
N ARG A 53 9.27 2.58 11.62
CA ARG A 53 8.91 4.00 11.76
C ARG A 53 10.07 4.82 12.35
N PRO A 54 10.06 6.16 12.21
CA PRO A 54 11.06 7.03 12.83
C PRO A 54 11.15 6.86 14.36
N ASP A 55 10.05 6.46 15.01
CA ASP A 55 10.00 6.16 16.45
C ASP A 55 10.66 4.82 16.84
N GLY A 56 11.21 4.07 15.88
CA GLY A 56 11.85 2.76 16.08
C GLY A 56 10.87 1.58 16.14
N VAL A 57 9.57 1.83 16.01
CA VAL A 57 8.55 0.76 16.00
C VAL A 57 8.54 0.04 14.65
N THR A 58 8.74 -1.28 14.69
CA THR A 58 8.55 -2.17 13.53
C THR A 58 7.09 -2.56 13.40
N VAL A 59 6.52 -2.36 12.23
CA VAL A 59 5.15 -2.76 11.89
C VAL A 59 5.18 -3.72 10.70
N ASP A 60 4.38 -4.78 10.76
CA ASP A 60 4.13 -5.61 9.59
C ASP A 60 3.36 -4.79 8.55
N VAL A 61 3.94 -4.69 7.36
CA VAL A 61 3.36 -4.01 6.20
C VAL A 61 3.25 -4.95 5.02
N THR A 62 3.27 -6.27 5.26
CA THR A 62 3.20 -7.31 4.23
C THR A 62 1.98 -7.13 3.31
N ASP A 63 0.85 -6.71 3.86
CA ASP A 63 -0.40 -6.40 3.15
C ASP A 63 -0.44 -4.98 2.54
N LYS A 64 0.45 -4.09 2.99
CA LYS A 64 0.46 -2.67 2.61
C LYS A 64 1.52 -2.33 1.56
N VAL A 65 2.30 -3.32 1.11
CA VAL A 65 3.35 -3.15 0.09
C VAL A 65 2.90 -3.73 -1.24
N GLU A 66 3.39 -3.13 -2.32
CA GLU A 66 3.22 -3.68 -3.66
C GLU A 66 4.33 -4.70 -3.95
N TRP A 67 3.96 -5.96 -4.16
CA TRP A 67 4.88 -7.03 -4.50
C TRP A 67 5.09 -7.11 -6.01
N LYS A 68 6.34 -6.98 -6.47
CA LYS A 68 6.72 -7.15 -7.88
C LYS A 68 7.82 -8.19 -8.00
N PHE A 69 7.64 -9.10 -8.95
CA PHE A 69 8.65 -10.10 -9.32
C PHE A 69 9.20 -9.75 -10.69
N ALA A 70 10.50 -9.95 -10.88
CA ALA A 70 11.15 -9.71 -12.18
C ALA A 70 10.50 -10.55 -13.30
N ASP A 71 10.20 -11.81 -12.98
CA ASP A 71 9.65 -12.79 -13.92
C ASP A 71 8.39 -13.46 -13.34
N PRO A 72 7.19 -12.91 -13.55
CA PRO A 72 5.95 -13.48 -13.01
C PRO A 72 5.57 -14.82 -13.65
N SER A 73 6.21 -15.22 -14.76
CA SER A 73 6.00 -16.54 -15.37
C SER A 73 6.80 -17.66 -14.69
N LEU A 74 7.79 -17.32 -13.85
CA LEU A 74 8.63 -18.28 -13.14
C LEU A 74 8.16 -18.50 -11.70
N VAL A 75 7.35 -17.59 -11.16
CA VAL A 75 6.88 -17.63 -9.78
C VAL A 75 5.37 -17.45 -9.72
N ARG A 76 4.73 -18.24 -8.87
CA ARG A 76 3.34 -18.05 -8.47
C ARG A 76 3.33 -17.44 -7.07
N PHE A 77 2.69 -16.29 -6.90
CA PHE A 77 2.64 -15.60 -5.62
C PHE A 77 1.20 -15.54 -5.10
N GLU A 78 0.96 -16.18 -3.96
CA GLU A 78 -0.35 -16.25 -3.32
C GLU A 78 -0.20 -16.22 -1.81
N ASN A 79 -1.05 -15.46 -1.11
CA ASN A 79 -1.07 -15.40 0.35
C ASN A 79 0.32 -15.16 0.98
N TYR A 80 1.06 -14.20 0.41
CA TYR A 80 2.43 -13.84 0.79
C TYR A 80 3.43 -15.01 0.70
N THR A 81 3.12 -16.00 -0.14
CA THR A 81 3.93 -17.20 -0.34
C THR A 81 4.28 -17.32 -1.82
N VAL A 82 5.57 -17.48 -2.08
CA VAL A 82 6.15 -17.66 -3.40
C VAL A 82 6.28 -19.15 -3.66
N TYR A 83 5.73 -19.60 -4.78
CA TYR A 83 5.83 -20.96 -5.30
C TYR A 83 6.56 -20.92 -6.64
N PRO A 84 7.37 -21.94 -6.97
CA PRO A 84 7.98 -22.06 -8.29
C PRO A 84 6.92 -22.44 -9.31
N ALA A 85 6.88 -21.73 -10.45
CA ALA A 85 5.94 -22.02 -11.54
C ALA A 85 6.52 -23.03 -12.57
N LYS A 86 7.83 -23.29 -12.54
CA LYS A 86 8.55 -24.23 -13.41
C LYS A 86 9.41 -25.21 -12.60
N ASP A 87 9.71 -26.37 -13.20
CA ASP A 87 10.68 -27.36 -12.68
C ASP A 87 12.10 -26.83 -12.78
#